data_AF-A0A8J6QAC4-F1
#
_entry.id   AF-A0A8J6QAC4-F1
#
_cell.length_a   1.000
_cell.length_b   1.000
_cell.length_c   1.000
_cell.angle_alpha   90.00
_cell.angle_beta   90.00
_cell.angle_gamma   90.00
#
_symmetry.space_group_name_H-M   'P 1'
#
loop_
_entity.id
_entity.type
_entity.pdbx_description
1 polymer ?
#
loop_
_entity_poly.entity_id
_entity_poly.type
_entity_poly.pdbx_seq_one_letter_code
_entity_poly.pdbx_strand_id
1 'polypeptide(L)'
;RFVIGSGNRFAHAASLAVAEAPAKAYNPLFIYGGVGLGKTHLMHAIGHYVLEHNPGAKVVYLSSEKFTNEFINSIRDNKTVEFRNKFRSVDVL
;
A
#
# COMPACT_ATOMS: atom_id res chain seq x y z
N ARG A 1 15.99 -1.04 4.96
CA ARG A 1 16.97 -0.01 4.54
C ARG A 1 17.02 -0.01 3.01
N PHE A 2 16.70 1.13 2.38
CA PHE A 2 16.64 1.30 0.92
C PHE A 2 17.82 2.18 0.47
N VAL A 3 18.53 1.81 -0.59
CA VAL A 3 19.67 2.59 -1.10
C VAL A 3 19.18 3.52 -2.21
N ILE A 4 19.43 4.82 -2.04
CA ILE A 4 18.97 5.86 -2.96
C ILE A 4 20.03 6.13 -4.03
N GLY A 5 19.63 6.07 -5.30
CA GLY A 5 20.43 6.43 -6.46
C GLY A 5 19.62 7.29 -7.44
N SER A 6 20.26 7.82 -8.48
CA SER A 6 19.59 8.67 -9.49
C SER A 6 18.33 8.01 -10.08
N GLY A 7 18.37 6.70 -10.35
CA GLY A 7 17.26 5.96 -10.95
C GLY A 7 16.07 5.66 -10.04
N ASN A 8 16.20 5.79 -8.71
CA ASN A 8 15.13 5.48 -7.75
C ASN A 8 14.79 6.62 -6.78
N ARG A 9 15.52 7.75 -6.87
CA ARG A 9 15.36 8.92 -5.99
C ARG A 9 13.93 9.47 -6.01
N PHE A 10 13.32 9.56 -7.19
CA PHE A 10 11.96 10.07 -7.33
C PHE A 10 10.94 9.13 -6.68
N ALA A 11 11.03 7.82 -6.96
CA ALA A 11 10.15 6.83 -6.35
C ALA A 11 10.29 6.79 -4.81
N HIS A 12 11.52 6.92 -4.30
CA HIS A 12 11.79 7.04 -2.87
C HIS A 12 11.15 8.30 -2.27
N ALA A 13 11.37 9.48 -2.88
CA ALA A 13 10.83 10.74 -2.39
C ALA A 13 9.29 10.75 -2.40
N ALA A 14 8.66 10.23 -3.46
CA ALA A 14 7.21 10.11 -3.55
C ALA A 14 6.65 9.14 -2.48
N SER A 15 7.34 8.03 -2.22
CA SER A 15 6.98 7.09 -1.15
C SER A 15 7.05 7.74 0.22
N LEU A 16 8.11 8.51 0.49
CA LEU A 16 8.25 9.23 1.76
C LEU A 16 7.14 10.29 1.95
N ALA A 17 6.84 11.08 0.91
CA ALA A 17 5.79 12.10 0.97
C ALA A 17 4.40 11.50 1.27
N VAL A 18 4.09 10.33 0.71
CA VAL A 18 2.84 9.60 1.00
C VAL A 18 2.84 9.02 2.41
N ALA A 19 3.97 8.55 2.91
CA ALA A 19 4.07 8.01 4.26
C ALA A 19 3.95 9.11 5.34
N GLU A 20 4.52 10.29 5.09
CA GLU A 20 4.44 11.46 5.99
C GLU A 20 3.05 12.10 6.02
N ALA A 21 2.38 12.17 4.87
CA ALA A 21 1.04 12.75 4.75
C ALA A 21 0.11 11.85 3.93
N PRO A 22 -0.33 10.70 4.50
CA PRO A 22 -1.23 9.77 3.82
C PRO A 22 -2.47 10.48 3.29
N ALA A 23 -2.88 10.12 2.07
CA ALA A 23 -4.02 10.68 1.33
C ALA A 23 -3.96 12.19 1.00
N LYS A 24 -2.92 12.93 1.42
CA LYS A 24 -2.78 14.38 1.15
C LYS A 24 -1.72 14.70 0.10
N ALA A 25 -0.57 14.05 0.15
CA ALA A 25 0.51 14.30 -0.81
C ALA A 25 0.16 13.75 -2.20
N TYR A 26 -0.18 12.45 -2.26
CA TYR A 26 -0.64 11.77 -3.46
C TYR A 26 -1.68 10.71 -3.09
N ASN A 27 -2.76 10.61 -3.86
CA ASN A 27 -3.76 9.55 -3.74
C ASN A 27 -4.44 9.30 -5.11
N PRO A 28 -4.11 8.19 -5.81
CA PRO A 28 -3.17 7.13 -5.41
C PRO A 28 -1.70 7.45 -5.74
N LEU A 29 -0.78 6.72 -5.08
CA LEU A 29 0.62 6.60 -5.52
C LEU A 29 0.79 5.30 -6.30
N PHE A 30 1.26 5.41 -7.54
CA PHE A 30 1.49 4.25 -8.42
C PHE A 30 2.99 4.09 -8.73
N ILE A 31 3.58 2.98 -8.28
CA ILE A 31 5.00 2.67 -8.50
C ILE A 31 5.12 1.55 -9.54
N TYR A 32 5.79 1.84 -10.65
CA TYR A 32 6.05 0.87 -11.72
C TYR A 32 7.55 0.76 -12.04
N GLY A 33 7.95 -0.34 -12.67
CA GLY A 33 9.34 -0.62 -13.03
C GLY A 33 9.61 -2.12 -13.16
N GLY A 34 10.78 -2.47 -13.71
CA GLY A 34 11.23 -3.85 -13.89
C GLY A 34 11.33 -4.65 -12.58
N VAL A 35 11.56 -5.96 -12.72
CA VAL A 35 11.76 -6.88 -11.59
C VAL A 35 12.98 -6.45 -10.77
N GLY A 36 12.92 -6.58 -9.44
CA GLY A 36 14.05 -6.27 -8.55
C GLY A 36 14.32 -4.78 -8.30
N LEU A 37 13.57 -3.85 -8.89
CA LEU A 37 13.79 -2.40 -8.71
C LEU A 37 13.20 -1.81 -7.41
N GLY A 38 12.83 -2.65 -6.44
CA GLY A 38 12.44 -2.19 -5.11
C GLY A 38 10.98 -1.75 -4.94
N LYS A 39 10.08 -2.00 -5.91
CA LYS A 39 8.65 -1.66 -5.82
C LYS A 39 8.00 -2.17 -4.52
N THR A 40 8.13 -3.46 -4.24
CA THR A 40 7.60 -4.10 -3.04
C THR A 40 8.28 -3.56 -1.77
N HIS A 41 9.57 -3.23 -1.84
CA HIS A 41 10.30 -2.67 -0.71
C HIS A 41 9.78 -1.28 -0.34
N LEU A 42 9.55 -0.41 -1.33
CA LEU A 42 8.99 0.93 -1.12
C LEU A 42 7.55 0.85 -0.58
N MET A 43 6.74 -0.07 -1.11
CA MET A 43 5.37 -0.28 -0.63
C MET A 43 5.32 -0.69 0.85
N HIS A 44 6.16 -1.64 1.26
CA HIS A 44 6.28 -1.99 2.68
C HIS A 44 6.85 -0.84 3.52
N ALA A 45 7.83 -0.11 3.01
CA ALA A 45 8.43 1.01 3.74
C ALA A 45 7.39 2.09 4.08
N ILE A 46 6.45 2.39 3.17
CA ILE A 46 5.32 3.30 3.44
C ILE A 46 4.49 2.78 4.63
N GLY A 47 4.06 1.52 4.58
CA GLY A 47 3.24 0.94 5.63
C GLY A 47 3.94 0.90 7.00
N HIS A 48 5.21 0.51 7.03
CA HIS A 48 6.01 0.52 8.26
C HIS A 48 6.19 1.92 8.83
N TYR A 49 6.53 2.90 7.98
CA TYR A 49 6.68 4.28 8.41
C TYR A 49 5.38 4.82 9.02
N VAL A 50 4.23 4.56 8.38
CA VAL A 50 2.92 4.97 8.89
C VAL A 50 2.63 4.33 10.25
N LEU A 51 2.91 3.04 10.44
CA LEU A 51 2.70 2.35 11.72
C LEU A 51 3.67 2.81 12.82
N GLU A 52 4.91 3.16 12.48
CA GLU A 52 5.88 3.70 13.43
C GLU A 52 5.46 5.08 13.97
N HIS A 53 4.81 5.92 13.14
CA HIS A 53 4.39 7.27 13.52
C HIS A 53 2.94 7.34 14.01
N ASN A 54 2.09 6.41 13.57
CA ASN A 54 0.70 6.27 14.02
C ASN A 54 0.36 4.78 14.21
N PRO A 55 0.66 4.19 15.38
CA PRO A 55 0.39 2.78 15.67
C PRO A 55 -1.11 2.40 15.61
N GLY A 56 -2.02 3.38 15.65
CA GLY A 56 -3.45 3.17 15.52
C GLY A 56 -3.97 3.13 14.08
N ALA A 57 -3.13 3.43 13.09
CA ALA A 57 -3.51 3.41 11.68
C ALA A 57 -3.83 2.00 11.19
N LYS A 58 -4.90 1.87 10.40
CA LYS A 58 -5.27 0.63 9.73
C LYS A 58 -4.57 0.57 8.37
N VAL A 59 -3.41 -0.06 8.35
CA VAL A 59 -2.62 -0.30 7.14
C VAL A 59 -2.88 -1.71 6.62
N VAL A 60 -3.23 -1.84 5.35
CA VAL A 60 -3.36 -3.14 4.67
C VAL A 60 -2.37 -3.21 3.52
N TYR A 61 -1.69 -4.34 3.41
CA TYR A 61 -0.85 -4.70 2.26
C TYR A 61 -1.32 -6.04 1.70
N LEU A 62 -1.53 -6.10 0.38
CA LEU A 62 -1.89 -7.32 -0.31
C LEU A 62 -1.49 -7.32 -1.78
N SER A 63 -1.32 -8.52 -2.35
CA SER A 63 -1.19 -8.67 -3.79
C SER A 63 -2.56 -8.56 -4.48
N SER A 64 -2.56 -8.17 -5.75
CA SER A 64 -3.76 -8.17 -6.60
C SER A 64 -4.41 -9.56 -6.70
N GLU A 65 -3.59 -10.61 -6.64
CA GLU A 65 -4.05 -11.99 -6.61
C GLU A 65 -4.85 -12.27 -5.32
N LYS A 66 -4.31 -11.90 -4.15
CA LYS A 66 -5.01 -12.09 -2.87
C LYS A 66 -6.30 -11.28 -2.83
N PHE A 67 -6.28 -10.04 -3.31
CA PHE A 67 -7.50 -9.22 -3.42
C PHE A 67 -8.56 -9.90 -4.28
N THR A 68 -8.18 -10.38 -5.46
CA THR A 68 -9.08 -11.08 -6.40
C THR A 68 -9.66 -12.34 -5.76
N ASN A 69 -8.83 -13.15 -5.11
CA ASN A 69 -9.28 -14.38 -4.44
C ASN A 69 -10.23 -14.08 -3.27
N GLU A 70 -9.93 -13.09 -2.44
CA GLU A 70 -10.83 -12.65 -1.37
C GLU A 70 -12.16 -12.13 -1.93
N PHE A 71 -12.13 -11.42 -3.05
CA PHE A 71 -13.33 -10.94 -3.72
C PHE A 71 -14.21 -12.09 -4.24
N ILE A 72 -13.62 -13.06 -4.95
CA ILE A 72 -14.32 -14.25 -5.46
C ILE A 72 -14.97 -15.04 -4.31
N ASN A 73 -14.23 -15.27 -3.23
CA ASN A 73 -14.74 -15.97 -2.06
C ASN A 73 -15.88 -15.19 -1.39
N SER A 74 -15.78 -13.84 -1.32
CA SER A 74 -16.85 -13.01 -0.77
C SER A 74 -18.16 -13.10 -1.56
N ILE A 75 -18.09 -13.29 -2.88
CA ILE A 75 -19.28 -13.53 -3.71
C ILE A 75 -19.85 -14.91 -3.42
N ARG A 76 -18.99 -15.95 -3.43
CA ARG A 76 -19.40 -17.34 -3.16
C ARG A 76 -20.13 -17.48 -1.82
N ASP A 77 -19.62 -16.81 -0.79
CA ASP A 77 -20.13 -16.94 0.57
C ASP A 77 -21.23 -15.91 0.91
N ASN A 78 -21.67 -15.09 -0.05
CA ASN A 78 -22.60 -13.95 0.16
C ASN A 78 -22.11 -12.93 1.21
N LYS A 79 -20.79 -12.72 1.30
CA LYS A 79 -20.10 -11.83 2.25
C LYS A 79 -19.51 -10.58 1.59
N THR A 80 -20.10 -10.13 0.47
CA THR A 80 -19.61 -8.97 -0.30
C THR A 80 -19.60 -7.67 0.51
N VAL A 81 -20.54 -7.50 1.45
CA VAL A 81 -20.58 -6.33 2.36
C VAL A 81 -19.39 -6.33 3.31
N GLU A 82 -19.05 -7.48 3.89
CA GLU A 82 -17.89 -7.63 4.78
C GLU A 82 -16.58 -7.33 4.03
N PHE A 83 -16.44 -7.87 2.82
CA PHE A 83 -15.31 -7.57 1.94
C PHE A 83 -15.18 -6.06 1.69
N ARG A 84 -16.28 -5.39 1.30
CA ARG A 84 -16.28 -3.94 1.06
C ARG A 84 -15.92 -3.15 2.31
N ASN A 85 -16.44 -3.52 3.48
CA ASN A 85 -16.15 -2.85 4.74
C ASN A 85 -14.69 -3.02 5.16
N LYS A 86 -14.11 -4.21 4.94
CA LYS A 86 -12.69 -4.47 5.19
C LYS A 86 -11.80 -3.51 4.43
N PHE A 87 -12.02 -3.31 3.13
CA PHE A 87 -11.15 -2.47 2.30
C PHE A 87 -11.49 -0.97 2.30
N ARG A 88 -12.65 -0.56 2.80
CA ARG A 88 -13.02 0.87 2.92
C ARG A 88 -12.74 1.48 4.28
N SER A 89 -12.49 0.66 5.29
CA SER A 89 -12.21 1.13 6.66
C SER A 89 -10.72 1.30 6.96
N VAL A 90 -9.86 1.15 5.93
CA VAL A 90 -8.41 1.26 6.04
C VAL A 90 -7.95 2.70 5.76
N ASP A 91 -6.91 3.12 6.46
CA ASP A 91 -6.29 4.43 6.26
C ASP A 91 -5.27 4.39 5.11
N VAL A 92 -4.64 3.24 4.90
CA VAL A 92 -3.69 2.98 3.80
C VAL A 92 -3.92 1.57 3.24
N LEU A 93 -3.99 1.46 1.92
CA LEU A 93 -4.20 0.22 1.15
C LEU A 93 -3.11 0.03 0.10
#